data_AF-A0A5C6D7U0-F1
#
_entry.id   AF-A0A5C6D7U0-F1
#
_cell.length_a   1.000
_cell.length_b   1.000
_cell.length_c   1.000
_cell.angle_alpha   90.00
_cell.angle_beta   90.00
_cell.angle_gamma   90.00
#
_symmetry.space_group_name_H-M   'P 1'
#
loop_
_entity.id
_entity.type
_entity.pdbx_description
1 polymer ?
#
loop_
_entity_poly.entity_id
_entity_poly.type
_entity_poly.pdbx_seq_one_letter_code
_entity_poly.pdbx_strand_id
1 'polypeptide(L)'
;METLINVLAVTVVGVSIIGWLWIVVAAFSDGETLWGIGCLIISPLCLVYGFLNFHELKIPFLMVLLGFAARVGIGLIVFAMS
;
A
#
# COMPACT_ATOMS: atom_id res chain seq x y z
N MET A 1 9.54 -14.24 -19.64
CA MET A 1 9.91 -13.94 -18.23
C MET A 1 9.65 -12.48 -17.91
N GLU A 2 10.13 -11.56 -18.75
CA GLU A 2 9.89 -10.11 -18.62
C GLU A 2 8.41 -9.72 -18.55
N THR A 3 7.57 -10.24 -19.45
CA THR A 3 6.12 -9.95 -19.43
C THR A 3 5.44 -10.38 -18.11
N LEU A 4 5.86 -11.51 -17.54
CA LEU A 4 5.32 -11.99 -16.26
C LEU A 4 5.71 -11.03 -15.12
N ILE A 5 6.96 -10.58 -15.08
CA ILE A 5 7.45 -9.61 -14.10
C ILE A 5 6.68 -8.29 -14.21
N ASN A 6 6.44 -7.81 -15.43
CA ASN A 6 5.70 -6.57 -15.66
C ASN A 6 4.24 -6.67 -15.22
N VAL A 7 3.57 -7.80 -15.51
CA VAL A 7 2.20 -8.04 -15.04
C VAL A 7 2.16 -8.08 -13.52
N LEU A 8 3.06 -8.83 -12.88
CA LEU A 8 3.14 -8.89 -11.41
C LEU A 8 3.40 -7.52 -10.80
N ALA A 9 4.32 -6.73 -11.37
CA ALA A 9 4.63 -5.39 -10.88
C ALA A 9 3.39 -4.48 -10.92
N VAL A 10 2.62 -4.50 -12.02
CA VAL A 10 1.40 -3.70 -12.16
C VAL A 10 0.31 -4.18 -11.20
N THR A 11 0.08 -5.49 -11.08
CA THR A 11 -0.93 -6.04 -10.17
C THR A 11 -0.64 -5.67 -8.72
N VAL A 12 0.62 -5.81 -8.29
CA VAL A 12 1.06 -5.48 -6.93
C VAL A 12 0.85 -4.00 -6.63
N VAL A 13 1.20 -3.12 -7.56
CA VAL A 13 0.96 -1.67 -7.42
C VAL A 13 -0.54 -1.37 -7.32
N GLY A 14 -1.36 -2.00 -8.16
CA GLY A 14 -2.82 -1.84 -8.10
C GLY A 14 -3.41 -2.22 -6.75
N VAL A 15 -3.00 -3.37 -6.19
CA VAL A 15 -3.44 -3.84 -4.86
C VAL A 15 -3.01 -2.85 -3.77
N SER A 16 -1.76 -2.36 -3.81
CA SER A 16 -1.30 -1.35 -2.85
C SER A 16 -2.09 -0.04 -2.93
N ILE A 17 -2.43 0.43 -4.14
CA ILE A 17 -3.22 1.65 -4.30
C ILE A 17 -4.63 1.48 -3.74
N ILE A 18 -5.27 0.33 -3.98
CA ILE A 18 -6.60 0.04 -3.43
C ILE A 18 -6.57 0.03 -1.89
N GLY A 19 -5.60 -0.67 -1.29
CA GLY A 19 -5.44 -0.68 0.17
C GLY A 19 -5.17 0.71 0.75
N TRP A 20 -4.35 1.51 0.05
CA TRP A 20 -4.02 2.87 0.45
C TRP A 20 -5.25 3.78 0.46
N LEU A 21 -6.00 3.80 -0.64
CA LEU A 21 -7.21 4.61 -0.74
C LEU A 21 -8.29 4.15 0.24
N TRP A 22 -8.38 2.85 0.53
CA TRP A 22 -9.28 2.35 1.57
C TRP A 22 -8.94 2.97 2.94
N ILE A 23 -7.67 2.95 3.35
CA ILE A 23 -7.23 3.57 4.62
C ILE A 23 -7.56 5.06 4.65
N VAL A 24 -7.31 5.78 3.54
CA VAL A 24 -7.64 7.21 3.42
C VAL A 24 -9.14 7.46 3.63
N VAL A 25 -9.99 6.68 2.95
CA VAL A 25 -11.44 6.82 3.06
C VAL A 25 -11.92 6.49 4.47
N ALA A 26 -11.36 5.46 5.10
CA ALA A 26 -11.68 5.12 6.49
C ALA A 26 -11.33 6.27 7.44
N ALA A 27 -10.13 6.84 7.34
CA ALA A 27 -9.71 7.98 8.15
C ALA A 27 -10.65 9.19 8.03
N PHE A 28 -11.11 9.52 6.82
CA PHE A 28 -12.10 10.58 6.65
C PHE A 28 -13.48 10.20 7.18
N SER A 29 -13.87 8.92 7.07
CA SER A 29 -15.17 8.41 7.53
C SER A 29 -15.28 8.41 9.06
N ASP A 30 -14.17 8.18 9.76
CA ASP A 30 -14.08 8.22 11.23
C ASP A 30 -13.97 9.66 11.77
N GLY A 31 -13.99 10.67 10.90
CA GLY A 31 -13.83 12.08 11.26
C GLY A 31 -12.38 12.54 11.47
N GLU A 32 -11.41 11.63 11.33
CA GLU A 32 -9.98 11.88 11.50
C GLU A 32 -9.35 12.56 10.27
N THR A 33 -9.86 13.75 9.95
CA THR A 33 -9.54 14.49 8.72
C THR A 33 -8.05 14.78 8.55
N LEU A 34 -7.33 15.08 9.64
CA LEU A 34 -5.88 15.31 9.60
C LEU A 34 -5.12 14.05 9.20
N TRP A 35 -5.54 12.87 9.68
CA TRP A 35 -4.98 11.60 9.25
C TRP A 35 -5.32 11.32 7.80
N GLY A 36 -6.56 11.53 7.36
CA GLY A 36 -6.94 11.38 5.95
C GLY A 36 -6.08 12.22 5.00
N ILE A 37 -5.86 13.50 5.33
CA ILE A 37 -4.98 14.39 4.56
C ILE A 37 -3.51 13.95 4.64
N GLY A 38 -3.03 13.62 5.84
CA GLY A 38 -1.66 13.14 6.05
C GLY A 38 -1.38 11.88 5.24
N CYS A 39 -2.34 10.97 5.19
CA CYS A 39 -2.32 9.75 4.40
C CYS A 39 -2.27 10.01 2.88
N LEU A 40 -2.95 11.05 2.39
CA LEU A 40 -2.92 11.44 0.97
C LEU A 40 -1.59 12.07 0.56
N ILE A 41 -1.03 12.95 1.38
CA ILE A 41 0.19 13.71 1.05
C ILE A 41 1.45 12.87 1.32
N ILE A 42 1.45 12.12 2.42
CA ILE A 42 2.57 11.34 2.90
C ILE A 42 2.11 9.88 2.92
N SER A 43 2.23 9.20 1.77
CA SER A 43 1.75 7.81 1.63
C SER A 43 2.25 6.85 2.72
N PRO A 44 3.52 6.93 3.21
CA PRO A 44 3.97 6.09 4.33
C PRO A 44 3.18 6.29 5.64
N LEU A 45 2.57 7.46 5.86
CA LEU A 45 1.77 7.75 7.04
C LEU A 45 0.53 6.85 7.13
N CYS A 46 0.03 6.34 6.00
CA CYS A 46 -1.10 5.41 5.96
C CYS A 46 -0.82 4.09 6.65
N LEU A 47 0.42 3.60 6.58
CA LEU A 47 0.80 2.39 7.29
C LEU A 47 0.80 2.63 8.79
N VAL A 48 1.21 3.82 9.25
CA VAL A 48 1.13 4.19 10.67
C VAL A 48 -0.32 4.23 11.12
N TYR A 49 -1.19 4.95 10.41
CA TYR A 49 -2.62 5.01 10.73
C TYR A 49 -3.28 3.62 10.71
N GLY A 50 -3.05 2.84 9.65
CA GLY A 50 -3.58 1.49 9.51
C GLY A 50 -3.07 0.54 10.59
N PHE A 51 -1.87 0.76 11.13
CA PHE A 51 -1.33 0.00 12.26
C PHE A 51 -1.98 0.40 13.59
N LEU A 52 -2.20 1.71 13.82
CA LEU A 52 -2.89 2.20 15.01
C LEU A 52 -4.35 1.69 15.05
N ASN A 53 -5.00 1.61 13.89
CA ASN A 53 -6.38 1.12 13.72
C ASN A 53 -6.43 -0.31 13.14
N PHE A 54 -5.45 -1.15 13.48
CA PHE A 54 -5.25 -2.45 12.84
C PHE A 54 -6.43 -3.41 12.97
N HIS A 55 -7.19 -3.35 14.07
CA HIS A 55 -8.34 -4.24 14.27
C HIS A 55 -9.36 -4.12 13.12
N GLU A 56 -9.61 -2.90 12.67
CA GLU A 56 -10.57 -2.58 11.63
C GLU A 56 -9.92 -2.54 10.25
N LEU A 57 -8.68 -2.06 10.17
CA LEU A 57 -7.96 -1.83 8.91
C LEU A 57 -6.95 -2.92 8.54
N LYS A 58 -6.99 -4.10 9.18
CA LYS A 58 -6.07 -5.21 8.89
C LYS A 58 -5.95 -5.56 7.41
N ILE A 59 -7.08 -5.62 6.70
CA ILE A 59 -7.12 -5.99 5.28
C ILE A 59 -6.42 -4.93 4.45
N PRO A 60 -6.87 -3.66 4.45
CA PRO A 60 -6.22 -2.64 3.64
C PRO A 60 -4.78 -2.34 4.09
N PHE A 61 -4.45 -2.45 5.39
CA PHE A 61 -3.07 -2.36 5.87
C PHE A 61 -2.18 -3.44 5.25
N LEU A 62 -2.61 -4.71 5.27
CA LEU A 62 -1.84 -5.80 4.69
C LEU A 62 -1.72 -5.67 3.17
N MET A 63 -2.74 -5.16 2.47
CA MET A 63 -2.67 -4.87 1.04
C MET A 63 -1.56 -3.87 0.70
N VAL A 64 -1.44 -2.79 1.48
CA VAL A 64 -0.37 -1.80 1.28
C VAL A 64 0.99 -2.40 1.65
N LEU A 65 1.10 -3.02 2.82
CA LEU A 65 2.36 -3.55 3.34
C LEU A 65 2.95 -4.66 2.45
N LEU A 66 2.14 -5.66 2.11
CA LEU A 66 2.58 -6.78 1.28
C LEU A 66 2.86 -6.33 -0.14
N GLY A 67 2.06 -5.39 -0.67
CA GLY A 67 2.32 -4.88 -2.01
C GLY A 67 3.61 -4.03 -2.07
N PHE A 68 3.91 -3.26 -1.02
CA PHE A 68 5.21 -2.58 -0.90
C PHE A 68 6.37 -3.59 -0.83
N ALA A 69 6.27 -4.60 0.04
CA ALA A 69 7.29 -5.64 0.16
C ALA A 69 7.51 -6.40 -1.16
N ALA A 70 6.43 -6.77 -1.85
CA ALA A 70 6.49 -7.41 -3.15
C ALA A 70 7.13 -6.49 -4.21
N ARG A 71 6.82 -5.19 -4.21
CA ARG A 71 7.41 -4.24 -5.16
C ARG A 71 8.92 -4.10 -4.99
N VAL A 72 9.39 -4.08 -3.74
CA VAL A 72 10.83 -4.10 -3.41
C VAL A 72 11.46 -5.41 -3.86
N GLY A 73 10.84 -6.55 -3.55
CA GLY A 73 11.33 -7.87 -3.97
C GLY A 73 11.46 -8.02 -5.49
N ILE A 74 10.45 -7.58 -6.25
CA ILE A 74 10.50 -7.54 -7.72
C ILE A 74 11.66 -6.66 -8.21
N GLY A 75 11.87 -5.50 -7.60
CA GLY A 75 12.97 -4.60 -7.95
C GLY A 75 14.35 -5.23 -7.73
N LEU A 76 14.53 -5.95 -6.62
CA LEU A 76 15.78 -6.68 -6.33
C LEU A 76 16.02 -7.81 -7.32
N ILE A 77 14.99 -8.56 -7.70
CA ILE A 77 15.09 -9.63 -8.71
C ILE A 77 15.51 -9.04 -10.05
N VAL A 78 14.88 -7.96 -10.50
CA VAL A 78 15.22 -7.30 -11.77
C VAL A 78 16.65 -6.78 -11.75
N PHE A 79 17.10 -6.17 -10.65
CA PHE A 79 18.48 -5.71 -10.48
C PHE A 79 19.50 -6.85 -10.49
N ALA A 80 19.17 -8.01 -9.92
CA ALA A 80 20.05 -9.17 -9.96
C ALA A 80 20.14 -9.83 -11.35
N MET A 81 19.18 -9.55 -12.24
CA MET A 81 19.13 -10.06 -13.61
C MET A 81 19.76 -9.12 -14.65
N SER A 82 20.04 -7.86 -14.28
CA SER A 82 20.70 -6.85 -15.14
C SER A 82 22.22 -6.95 -15.07
#